data_AF-A0A961V840-F1
#
_entry.id   AF-A0A961V840-F1
#
_cell.length_a   1.000
_cell.length_b   1.000
_cell.length_c   1.000
_cell.angle_alpha   90.00
_cell.angle_beta   90.00
_cell.angle_gamma   90.00
#
_symmetry.space_group_name_H-M   'P 1'
#
loop_
_entity.id
_entity.type
_entity.pdbx_description
1 polymer ?
#
loop_
_entity_poly.entity_id
_entity_poly.type
_entity_poly.pdbx_seq_one_letter_code
_entity_poly.pdbx_strand_id
1 'polypeptide(L)'
;DFSVILAFVHLYTLFMVVPIFNTMMRIDKSLIEAAYDNGASGFQTLTNVIIPLTKPGIMIGSIFVVTLVMGDFITVRFMSGSQKANVGRLISNDIALLQYPSASATAVILLVTVLLVIGILLRFVDIRKEL
;
A
#
# COMPACT_ATOMS: atom_id res chain seq x y z
N ASP A 1 2.95 19.72 0.46
CA ASP A 1 2.41 18.58 -0.30
C ASP A 1 3.50 17.71 -0.88
N PHE A 2 4.40 18.24 -1.73
CA PHE A 2 5.53 17.47 -2.27
C PHE A 2 6.40 16.77 -1.21
N SER A 3 6.81 17.48 -0.14
CA SER A 3 7.66 16.90 0.90
C SER A 3 7.01 15.70 1.61
N VAL A 4 5.70 15.79 1.88
CA VAL A 4 4.93 14.70 2.52
C VAL A 4 4.90 13.47 1.62
N ILE A 5 4.63 13.67 0.32
CA ILE A 5 4.63 12.59 -0.67
C ILE A 5 6.02 11.95 -0.76
N LEU A 6 7.08 12.77 -0.84
CA LEU A 6 8.46 12.29 -0.92
C LEU A 6 8.81 11.38 0.26
N ALA A 7 8.45 11.77 1.49
CA ALA A 7 8.72 10.91 2.63
C ALA A 7 7.86 9.66 2.66
N PHE A 8 6.59 9.73 2.28
CA PHE A 8 5.78 8.51 2.19
C PHE A 8 6.33 7.53 1.16
N VAL A 9 6.77 8.02 0.00
CA VAL A 9 7.47 7.18 -0.98
C VAL A 9 8.71 6.58 -0.32
N HIS A 10 9.57 7.39 0.30
CA HIS A 10 10.81 6.89 0.90
C HIS A 10 10.57 5.87 2.04
N LEU A 11 9.64 6.16 2.95
CA LEU A 11 9.30 5.31 4.09
C LEU A 11 8.68 3.99 3.66
N TYR A 12 7.76 4.02 2.69
CA TYR A 12 6.96 2.85 2.33
C TYR A 12 7.46 2.08 1.12
N THR A 13 8.48 2.57 0.41
CA THR A 13 9.10 1.84 -0.71
C THR A 13 9.59 0.46 -0.25
N LEU A 14 10.27 0.37 0.90
CA LEU A 14 10.77 -0.91 1.41
C LEU A 14 9.64 -1.89 1.73
N PHE A 15 8.53 -1.40 2.29
CA PHE A 15 7.35 -2.21 2.58
C PHE A 15 6.65 -2.71 1.31
N MET A 16 6.74 -1.97 0.20
CA MET A 16 6.23 -2.39 -1.11
C MET A 16 7.14 -3.43 -1.79
N VAL A 17 8.46 -3.29 -1.65
CA VAL A 17 9.43 -4.16 -2.31
C VAL A 17 9.35 -5.60 -1.78
N VAL A 18 9.16 -5.79 -0.47
CA VAL A 18 9.12 -7.12 0.17
C VAL A 18 8.09 -8.07 -0.45
N PRO A 19 6.79 -7.73 -0.56
CA PRO A 19 5.79 -8.62 -1.14
C PRO A 19 5.98 -8.84 -2.64
N ILE A 20 6.41 -7.82 -3.39
CA ILE A 20 6.74 -7.98 -4.82
C ILE A 20 7.88 -8.99 -4.96
N PHE A 21 8.95 -8.84 -4.17
CA PHE A 21 10.09 -9.75 -4.18
C PHE A 21 9.68 -11.19 -3.82
N ASN A 22 8.81 -11.37 -2.83
CA ASN A 22 8.29 -12.69 -2.46
C ASN A 22 7.56 -13.36 -3.64
N THR A 23 6.73 -12.61 -4.37
CA THR A 23 6.05 -13.15 -5.56
C THR A 23 6.99 -13.39 -6.73
N MET A 24 7.99 -12.53 -6.95
CA MET A 24 9.00 -12.74 -8.00
C MET A 24 9.80 -14.02 -7.77
N MET A 25 10.18 -14.35 -6.53
CA MET A 25 10.90 -15.58 -6.21
C MET A 25 10.12 -16.86 -6.51
N ARG A 26 8.79 -16.77 -6.62
CA ARG A 26 7.90 -17.90 -6.91
C ARG A 26 7.70 -18.13 -8.41
N ILE A 27 8.18 -17.21 -9.26
CA ILE A 27 8.08 -17.35 -10.73
C ILE A 27 8.99 -18.50 -11.17
N ASP A 28 8.41 -19.46 -11.89
CA ASP A 28 9.18 -20.53 -12.52
C ASP A 28 10.08 -19.95 -13.63
N LYS A 29 11.36 -20.30 -13.58
CA LYS A 29 12.35 -19.89 -14.59
C LYS A 29 12.01 -20.43 -15.98
N SER A 30 11.29 -21.55 -16.06
CA SER A 30 10.84 -22.12 -17.33
C SER A 30 9.97 -21.15 -18.14
N LEU A 31 9.17 -20.30 -17.48
CA LEU A 31 8.34 -19.28 -18.14
C LEU A 31 9.19 -18.17 -18.76
N ILE A 32 10.31 -17.84 -18.12
CA ILE A 32 11.26 -16.84 -18.60
C ILE A 32 12.06 -17.41 -19.78
N GLU A 33 12.55 -18.64 -19.66
CA GLU A 33 13.26 -19.35 -20.73
C GLU A 33 12.36 -19.52 -21.96
N ALA A 34 11.11 -19.97 -21.78
CA ALA A 34 10.14 -20.09 -22.87
C ALA A 34 9.82 -18.75 -23.56
N ALA A 35 9.82 -17.64 -22.82
CA ALA A 35 9.65 -16.31 -23.42
C ALA A 35 10.84 -15.95 -24.32
N TYR A 36 12.07 -16.24 -23.88
CA TYR A 36 13.27 -16.03 -24.68
C TYR A 36 13.32 -16.97 -25.90
N ASP A 37 12.91 -18.23 -25.75
CA ASP A 37 12.82 -19.19 -26.86
C ASP A 37 11.82 -18.74 -27.95
N ASN A 38 10.76 -18.03 -27.55
CA ASN A 38 9.81 -17.39 -28.48
C ASN A 38 10.33 -16.06 -29.06
N GLY A 39 11.58 -15.68 -28.79
CA GLY A 39 12.18 -14.46 -29.31
C GLY A 39 11.77 -13.19 -28.57
N ALA A 40 11.22 -13.29 -27.34
CA ALA A 40 10.88 -12.11 -26.56
C ALA A 40 12.13 -11.33 -26.12
N SER A 41 12.10 -10.02 -26.32
CA SER A 41 13.08 -9.09 -25.73
C SER A 41 12.89 -8.96 -24.22
N GLY A 42 13.92 -8.55 -23.49
CA GLY A 42 13.84 -8.39 -22.02
C GLY A 42 12.69 -7.48 -21.55
N PHE A 43 12.34 -6.45 -22.32
CA PHE A 43 11.19 -5.59 -22.00
C PHE A 43 9.84 -6.31 -22.21
N GLN A 44 9.73 -7.16 -23.23
CA GLN A 44 8.55 -8.00 -23.45
C GLN A 44 8.42 -9.06 -22.36
N THR A 45 9.52 -9.68 -21.92
CA THR A 45 9.50 -10.63 -20.80
C THR A 45 9.07 -9.96 -19.49
N LEU A 46 9.57 -8.75 -19.22
CA LEU A 46 9.13 -7.96 -18.06
C LEU A 46 7.63 -7.67 -18.09
N THR A 47 7.13 -7.15 -19.21
CA THR A 47 5.74 -6.66 -19.31
C THR A 47 4.70 -7.77 -19.49
N ASN A 48 5.04 -8.85 -20.20
CA ASN A 48 4.11 -9.94 -20.51
C ASN A 48 4.20 -11.13 -19.55
N VAL A 49 5.33 -11.31 -18.84
CA VAL A 49 5.53 -12.46 -17.93
C VAL A 49 5.67 -11.98 -16.49
N ILE A 50 6.69 -11.17 -16.19
CA ILE A 50 7.03 -10.80 -14.81
C ILE A 50 5.95 -9.93 -14.17
N ILE A 51 5.53 -8.84 -14.82
CA ILE A 51 4.52 -7.93 -14.26
C ILE A 51 3.18 -8.66 -14.00
N PRO A 52 2.62 -9.45 -14.94
CA PRO A 52 1.39 -10.19 -14.70
C PRO A 52 1.49 -11.20 -13.56
N LEU A 53 2.60 -11.92 -13.44
CA LEU A 53 2.80 -12.93 -12.40
C LEU A 53 3.11 -12.31 -11.01
N THR A 54 3.59 -11.07 -10.97
CA THR A 54 3.84 -10.32 -9.72
C THR A 54 2.67 -9.44 -9.28
N LYS A 55 1.60 -9.33 -10.09
CA LYS A 55 0.36 -8.61 -9.73
C LYS A 55 -0.14 -8.91 -8.31
N PRO A 56 -0.15 -10.17 -7.83
CA PRO A 56 -0.60 -10.47 -6.47
C PRO A 56 0.27 -9.82 -5.40
N GLY A 57 1.59 -9.83 -5.60
CA GLY A 57 2.56 -9.20 -4.68
C GLY A 57 2.44 -7.68 -4.68
N ILE A 58 2.24 -7.08 -5.85
CA ILE A 58 1.96 -5.63 -5.98
C ILE A 58 0.68 -5.28 -5.23
N MET A 59 -0.36 -6.11 -5.31
CA MET A 59 -1.62 -5.84 -4.61
C MET A 59 -1.45 -5.95 -3.09
N ILE A 60 -0.81 -7.02 -2.60
CA ILE A 60 -0.54 -7.21 -1.17
C ILE A 60 0.27 -6.03 -0.64
N GLY A 61 1.33 -5.64 -1.35
CA GLY A 61 2.12 -4.46 -1.02
C GLY A 61 1.29 -3.18 -0.99
N SER A 62 0.41 -2.98 -1.97
CA SER A 62 -0.47 -1.82 -2.02
C SER A 62 -1.43 -1.77 -0.82
N ILE A 63 -2.00 -2.91 -0.41
CA ILE A 63 -2.85 -3.02 0.79
C ILE A 63 -2.07 -2.61 2.04
N PHE A 64 -0.85 -3.14 2.22
CA PHE A 64 0.01 -2.79 3.34
C PHE A 64 0.32 -1.29 3.37
N VAL A 65 0.76 -0.73 2.25
CA VAL A 65 1.13 0.69 2.16
C VAL A 65 -0.07 1.60 2.40
N VAL A 66 -1.23 1.32 1.80
CA VAL A 66 -2.46 2.11 2.02
C VAL A 66 -2.87 2.10 3.49
N THR A 67 -2.81 0.92 4.13
CA THR A 67 -3.15 0.78 5.55
C THR A 67 -2.20 1.59 6.43
N LEU A 68 -0.90 1.54 6.17
CA LEU A 68 0.11 2.28 6.92
C LEU A 68 -0.04 3.80 6.73
N VAL A 69 -0.20 4.27 5.49
CA VAL A 69 -0.35 5.70 5.16
C VAL A 69 -1.60 6.29 5.82
N MET A 70 -2.73 5.57 5.81
CA MET A 70 -3.97 6.06 6.45
C MET A 70 -3.82 6.24 7.97
N GLY A 71 -2.99 5.42 8.61
CA GLY A 71 -2.69 5.54 10.04
C GLY A 71 -1.63 6.58 10.38
N ASP A 72 -0.81 7.01 9.41
CA ASP A 72 0.34 7.88 9.67
C ASP A 72 -0.03 9.37 9.64
N PHE A 73 -0.42 9.88 10.81
CA PHE A 73 -0.59 11.31 11.05
C PHE A 73 0.63 12.03 11.59
N ILE A 74 1.64 11.27 12.03
CA ILE A 74 2.85 11.80 12.62
C ILE A 74 3.71 12.41 11.52
N THR A 75 3.99 11.66 10.46
CA THR A 75 4.78 12.12 9.31
C THR A 75 4.14 13.35 8.68
N VAL A 76 2.81 13.34 8.48
CA VAL A 76 2.09 14.51 7.94
C VAL A 76 2.22 15.72 8.85
N ARG A 77 2.10 15.55 10.17
CA ARG A 77 2.19 16.66 11.13
C ARG A 77 3.58 17.32 11.08
N PHE A 78 4.65 16.53 11.10
CA PHE A 78 6.01 17.05 11.09
C PHE A 78 6.38 17.67 9.75
N MET A 79 6.08 16.98 8.64
CA MET A 79 6.50 17.43 7.31
C MET A 79 5.66 18.55 6.72
N SER A 80 4.38 18.61 7.10
CA SER A 80 3.51 19.71 6.68
C SER A 80 3.61 20.94 7.59
N GLY A 81 4.42 20.90 8.66
CA GLY A 81 4.47 21.98 9.64
C GLY A 81 3.12 22.27 10.27
N SER A 82 2.30 21.23 10.50
CA SER A 82 0.94 21.38 11.05
C SER A 82 -0.01 22.28 10.22
N GLN A 83 0.24 22.44 8.91
CA GLN A 83 -0.67 23.22 8.04
C GLN A 83 -1.73 22.39 7.32
N LYS A 84 -1.57 21.06 7.23
CA LYS A 84 -2.52 20.18 6.54
C LYS A 84 -3.36 19.38 7.53
N ALA A 85 -4.62 19.19 7.18
CA ALA A 85 -5.55 18.35 7.92
C ALA A 85 -5.28 16.87 7.60
N ASN A 86 -5.19 16.06 8.64
CA ASN A 86 -5.16 14.60 8.57
C ASN A 86 -6.14 14.09 9.64
N VAL A 87 -6.88 13.02 9.32
CA VAL A 87 -7.83 12.37 10.24
C VAL A 87 -7.18 12.03 11.58
N GLY A 88 -5.96 11.46 11.58
CA GLY A 88 -5.27 11.16 12.84
C GLY A 88 -4.87 12.40 13.64
N ARG A 89 -4.65 13.54 12.96
CA ARG A 89 -4.41 14.82 13.63
C ARG A 89 -5.69 15.39 14.24
N LEU A 90 -6.84 15.25 13.59
CA LEU A 90 -8.13 15.64 14.15
C LEU A 90 -8.40 14.87 15.44
N ILE A 91 -8.21 13.55 15.43
CA ILE A 91 -8.34 12.71 16.62
C ILE A 91 -7.38 13.18 17.72
N SER A 92 -6.10 13.42 17.40
CA SER A 92 -5.12 13.90 18.38
C SER A 92 -5.48 15.28 18.95
N ASN A 93 -6.10 16.16 18.17
CA ASN A 93 -6.53 17.47 18.63
C ASN A 93 -7.74 17.38 19.57
N ASP A 94 -8.73 16.57 19.21
CA ASP A 94 -9.92 16.35 20.03
C ASP A 94 -9.56 15.73 21.39
N ILE A 95 -8.59 14.79 21.40
CA ILE A 95 -8.06 14.23 22.65
C ILE A 95 -7.36 15.32 23.49
N ALA A 96 -6.59 16.21 22.86
CA ALA A 96 -5.91 17.29 23.56
C ALA A 96 -6.89 18.31 24.17
N LEU A 97 -8.07 18.47 23.56
CA LEU A 97 -9.17 19.30 24.06
C LEU A 97 -10.09 18.56 25.06
N LEU A 98 -9.73 17.34 25.47
CA LEU A 98 -10.53 16.46 26.34
C LEU A 98 -11.92 16.08 25.75
N GLN A 99 -12.07 16.20 24.43
CA GLN A 99 -13.29 15.85 23.70
C GLN A 99 -13.28 14.38 23.26
N TYR A 100 -13.17 13.46 24.22
CA TYR A 100 -13.12 12.02 23.95
C TYR A 100 -14.28 11.49 23.09
N PRO A 101 -15.55 11.93 23.26
CA PRO A 101 -16.64 11.45 22.41
C PRO A 101 -16.45 11.76 20.92
N SER A 102 -15.97 12.97 20.59
CA SER A 102 -15.69 13.37 19.20
C SER A 102 -14.51 12.60 18.62
N ALA A 103 -13.44 12.46 19.41
CA ALA A 103 -12.26 11.69 19.03
C ALA A 103 -12.62 10.22 18.71
N SER A 104 -13.43 9.59 19.56
CA SER A 104 -13.89 8.21 19.35
C SER A 104 -14.76 8.07 18.09
N ALA A 105 -15.68 8.99 17.83
CA ALA A 105 -16.50 8.96 16.62
C ALA A 105 -15.64 9.03 15.35
N THR A 106 -14.67 9.95 15.32
CA THR A 106 -13.74 10.11 14.18
C THR A 106 -12.86 8.87 14.00
N ALA A 107 -12.37 8.27 15.10
CA ALA A 107 -11.58 7.04 15.06
C ALA A 107 -12.37 5.85 14.50
N VAL A 108 -13.64 5.70 14.88
CA VAL A 108 -14.51 4.63 14.34
C VAL A 108 -14.76 4.84 12.84
N ILE A 109 -15.00 6.07 12.39
CA ILE A 109 -15.16 6.37 10.96
C ILE A 109 -13.88 6.04 10.17
N LEU A 110 -12.71 6.40 10.70
CA LEU A 110 -11.43 6.05 10.10
C LEU A 110 -11.27 4.52 10.00
N LEU A 111 -11.56 3.80 11.08
CA LEU A 111 -11.48 2.34 11.12
C LEU A 111 -12.40 1.70 10.07
N VAL A 112 -13.66 2.12 9.99
CA VAL A 112 -14.62 1.61 8.99
C VAL A 112 -14.14 1.90 7.58
N THR A 113 -13.59 3.10 7.33
CA THR A 113 -13.06 3.48 6.02
C THR A 113 -11.87 2.60 5.62
N VAL A 114 -10.93 2.36 6.53
CA VAL A 114 -9.78 1.48 6.30
C VAL A 114 -10.25 0.05 6.01
N LEU A 115 -11.18 -0.48 6.81
CA LEU A 115 -11.73 -1.82 6.60
C LEU A 115 -12.47 -1.94 5.26
N LEU A 116 -13.21 -0.91 4.84
CA LEU A 116 -13.86 -0.89 3.53
C LEU A 116 -12.84 -0.90 2.39
N VAL A 117 -11.79 -0.08 2.47
CA VAL A 117 -10.72 -0.04 1.45
C VAL A 117 -10.02 -1.39 1.36
N ILE A 118 -9.65 -1.99 2.49
CA ILE A 118 -9.06 -3.33 2.53
C ILE A 118 -10.03 -4.37 1.95
N GLY A 119 -11.31 -4.33 2.33
CA GLY A 119 -12.33 -5.25 1.82
C GLY A 119 -12.52 -5.16 0.30
N ILE A 120 -12.49 -3.94 -0.25
CA ILE A 120 -12.55 -3.71 -1.70
C ILE A 120 -11.30 -4.28 -2.38
N LEU A 121 -10.10 -3.98 -1.87
CA LEU A 121 -8.85 -4.47 -2.44
C LEU A 121 -8.77 -6.01 -2.42
N LEU A 122 -9.23 -6.64 -1.33
CA LEU A 122 -9.33 -8.10 -1.21
C LEU A 122 -10.40 -8.69 -2.13
N ARG A 123 -11.47 -7.95 -2.47
CA ARG A 123 -12.50 -8.41 -3.43
C ARG A 123 -11.98 -8.43 -4.86
N PHE A 124 -11.10 -7.50 -5.22
CA PHE A 124 -10.46 -7.47 -6.54
C PHE A 124 -9.37 -8.54 -6.70
N VAL A 125 -8.92 -9.16 -5.61
CA VAL A 125 -7.88 -10.19 -5.63
C VAL A 125 -8.36 -11.41 -4.86
N ASP A 126 -8.79 -12.44 -5.60
CA ASP A 126 -9.00 -13.78 -5.05
C ASP A 126 -7.65 -14.35 -4.58
N ILE A 127 -7.17 -13.95 -3.40
CA ILE A 127 -5.99 -14.53 -2.74
C ILE A 127 -6.16 -16.05 -2.59
N ARG A 128 -7.41 -16.54 -2.54
CA ARG A 128 -7.75 -17.97 -2.50
C ARG A 128 -7.41 -18.76 -3.77
N LYS A 129 -7.13 -18.11 -4.90
CA LYS A 129 -6.70 -18.83 -6.13
C LYS A 129 -5.19 -19.10 -6.15
N GLU A 130 -4.42 -18.49 -5.26
CA GLU A 130 -2.95 -18.59 -5.24
C GLU A 130 -2.35 -19.15 -3.94
N LEU A 131 -3.20 -19.46 -2.95
CA LEU A 131 -2.85 -20.27 -1.78
C LEU A 131 -3.17 -21.74 -2.08
#